data_AF-A0A918L884-F1
#
_entry.id   AF-A0A918L884-F1
#
_cell.length_a   1.000
_cell.length_b   1.000
_cell.length_c   1.000
_cell.angle_alpha   90.00
_cell.angle_beta   90.00
_cell.angle_gamma   90.00
#
_symmetry.space_group_name_H-M   'P 1'
#
loop_
_entity.id
_entity.type
_entity.pdbx_description
1 polymer ?
#
loop_
_entity_poly.entity_id
_entity_poly.type
_entity_poly.pdbx_seq_one_letter_code
_entity_poly.pdbx_strand_id
1 'polypeptide(L)'
;MFRAVARRLKGECAVAGRRGPGTLGRALTAFVLTVSLAVVCAGEAARAPACPPARGELTVEDLPAGSSVRACRAVGRVVTHDGAGLVVPGPGTTVSVDALTTDGSAHGFTLAVAADGTVSYAYEAAHARARPGRRADAPAPCTDGAYSTAGRKEYGTYEWFLGDGPLPARLSGVQARQVFEAAVATITAGRNDCGYGDAVTARARYLSTTAAEAGVDRESRCLRRDGVSVWDAGDIGPGAVATTCSWSRPVHGGPDRLLEADVRFNTHDHAFTDHPSGDCTGAYDLLSVATHEAGHVFGLAHAGSGHENLTMYASSFACSTDARTLGKGDVLGLRSLY
;
A
#
# COMPACT_ATOMS: atom_id res chain seq x y z
N MET A 1 15.27 46.94 -13.24
CA MET A 1 13.99 47.59 -13.58
C MET A 1 12.93 46.49 -13.57
N PHE A 2 11.79 46.73 -12.91
CA PHE A 2 10.72 45.79 -12.53
C PHE A 2 10.92 44.89 -11.29
N ARG A 3 10.32 45.40 -10.21
CA ARG A 3 9.86 44.74 -8.98
C ARG A 3 8.53 44.00 -9.24
N ALA A 4 8.30 42.89 -8.53
CA ALA A 4 7.07 42.59 -7.76
C ALA A 4 7.24 41.21 -7.07
N VAL A 5 7.63 41.15 -5.79
CA VAL A 5 6.77 41.10 -4.58
C VAL A 5 6.26 39.68 -4.28
N ALA A 6 7.03 38.98 -3.44
CA ALA A 6 6.56 37.86 -2.63
C ALA A 6 5.94 38.42 -1.34
N ARG A 7 4.67 38.08 -1.05
CA ARG A 7 4.03 38.37 0.24
C ARG A 7 4.29 37.20 1.20
N ARG A 8 5.10 37.48 2.23
CA ARG A 8 5.24 36.68 3.44
C ARG A 8 4.17 37.18 4.42
N LEU A 9 3.25 36.30 4.83
CA LEU A 9 2.39 36.54 5.99
C LEU A 9 3.13 36.02 7.23
N LYS A 10 3.61 36.94 8.07
CA LYS A 10 3.99 36.64 9.46
C LYS A 10 2.92 37.24 10.35
N GLY A 11 2.23 36.37 11.08
CA GLY A 11 1.47 36.77 12.26
C GLY A 11 2.42 36.87 13.45
N GLU A 12 2.42 38.01 14.13
CA GLU A 12 3.03 38.18 15.45
C GLU A 12 1.96 38.77 16.37
N CYS A 13 1.52 37.96 17.34
CA CYS A 13 0.81 38.43 18.53
C CYS A 13 1.83 39.06 19.47
N ALA A 14 1.71 40.37 19.72
CA ALA A 14 2.50 41.05 20.75
C ALA A 14 1.71 41.12 22.07
N VAL A 15 2.30 40.56 23.12
CA VAL A 15 1.86 40.70 24.52
C VAL A 15 2.44 42.00 25.07
N ALA A 16 1.61 42.92 25.55
CA ALA A 16 2.04 44.14 26.22
C ALA A 16 1.84 44.04 27.74
N GLY A 17 2.93 44.30 28.47
CA GLY A 17 3.06 44.10 29.91
C GLY A 17 2.42 45.19 30.79
N ARG A 18 2.23 44.80 32.06
CA ARG A 18 1.77 45.65 33.16
C ARG A 18 2.88 46.57 33.67
N ARG A 19 2.55 47.85 33.88
CA ARG A 19 3.08 48.74 34.95
C ARG A 19 1.97 49.72 35.35
N GLY A 20 1.64 49.80 36.65
CA GLY A 20 0.83 50.89 37.24
C GLY A 20 1.73 52.00 37.79
N PRO A 21 1.30 52.83 38.77
CA PRO A 21 -0.05 53.34 39.08
C PRO A 21 -0.06 54.89 39.09
N GLY A 22 -1.24 55.54 39.11
CA GLY A 22 -1.28 57.00 39.29
C GLY A 22 -2.66 57.66 39.25
N THR A 23 -3.14 58.03 40.45
CA THR A 23 -3.95 59.21 40.81
C THR A 23 -5.41 59.36 40.37
N LEU A 24 -6.21 59.75 41.39
CA LEU A 24 -7.63 60.07 41.40
C LEU A 24 -8.02 61.24 40.48
N GLY A 25 -9.17 61.10 39.82
CA GLY A 25 -9.94 62.19 39.24
C GLY A 25 -11.39 61.76 39.02
N ARG A 26 -12.31 62.28 39.83
CA ARG A 26 -13.77 62.14 39.65
C ARG A 26 -14.20 62.93 38.42
N ALA A 27 -14.87 62.30 37.46
CA ALA A 27 -15.71 63.00 36.49
C ALA A 27 -16.87 62.11 36.03
N LEU A 28 -18.01 62.79 35.86
CA LEU A 28 -19.35 62.30 35.58
C LEU A 28 -19.53 61.68 34.17
N THR A 29 -20.40 60.66 34.12
CA THR A 29 -21.45 60.39 33.11
C THR A 29 -21.08 60.27 31.63
N ALA A 30 -21.22 59.05 31.07
CA ALA A 30 -21.98 58.77 29.83
C ALA A 30 -22.02 57.25 29.59
N PHE A 31 -23.19 56.62 29.78
CA PHE A 31 -23.44 55.24 29.38
C PHE A 31 -23.77 55.23 27.89
N VAL A 32 -22.77 55.02 27.03
CA VAL A 32 -22.99 54.80 25.59
C VAL A 32 -23.12 53.30 25.38
N LEU A 33 -24.35 52.84 25.11
CA LEU A 33 -24.61 51.49 24.61
C LEU A 33 -24.09 51.41 23.16
N THR A 34 -22.86 50.97 22.98
CA THR A 34 -22.37 50.52 21.66
C THR A 34 -22.86 49.10 21.41
N VAL A 35 -23.93 48.98 20.63
CA VAL A 35 -24.34 47.71 20.00
C VAL A 35 -23.20 47.30 19.06
N SER A 36 -22.39 46.33 19.49
CA SER A 36 -21.39 45.72 18.64
C SER A 36 -22.11 44.77 17.69
N LEU A 37 -22.27 45.16 16.43
CA LEU A 37 -22.56 44.19 15.37
C LEU A 37 -21.35 43.25 15.28
N ALA A 38 -21.48 42.05 15.84
CA ALA A 38 -20.60 40.96 15.52
C ALA A 38 -20.79 40.64 14.03
N VAL A 39 -19.88 41.13 13.19
CA VAL A 39 -19.72 40.60 11.84
C VAL A 39 -19.25 39.16 12.03
N VAL A 40 -20.19 38.23 11.94
CA VAL A 40 -19.87 36.82 11.75
C VAL A 40 -19.23 36.75 10.37
N CYS A 41 -17.89 36.73 10.33
CA CYS A 41 -17.18 36.20 9.18
C CYS A 41 -17.59 34.74 9.07
N ALA A 42 -18.65 34.48 8.30
CA ALA A 42 -18.89 33.15 7.77
C ALA A 42 -17.63 32.81 6.98
N GLY A 43 -16.78 31.97 7.56
CA GLY A 43 -15.71 31.34 6.81
C GLY A 43 -16.36 30.69 5.60
N GLU A 44 -15.86 30.99 4.41
CA GLU A 44 -16.21 30.24 3.21
C GLU A 44 -16.06 28.76 3.54
N ALA A 45 -17.20 28.07 3.64
CA ALA A 45 -17.18 26.61 3.69
C ALA A 45 -16.39 26.16 2.47
N ALA A 46 -15.27 25.48 2.72
CA ALA A 46 -14.47 24.89 1.65
C ALA A 46 -15.42 24.18 0.70
N ARG A 47 -15.44 24.62 -0.57
CA ARG A 47 -16.25 24.01 -1.62
C ARG A 47 -15.97 22.51 -1.58
N ALA A 48 -16.98 21.71 -1.23
CA ALA A 48 -16.88 20.26 -1.34
C ALA A 48 -16.38 19.95 -2.76
N PRO A 49 -15.34 19.11 -2.94
CA PRO A 49 -14.86 18.77 -4.26
C PRO A 49 -16.05 18.26 -5.08
N ALA A 50 -16.29 18.92 -6.21
CA ALA A 50 -17.43 18.68 -7.06
C ALA A 50 -17.29 17.27 -7.64
N CYS A 51 -18.01 16.28 -7.09
CA CYS A 51 -18.08 14.96 -7.69
C CYS A 51 -18.75 15.10 -9.07
N PRO A 52 -18.05 14.92 -10.21
CA PRO A 52 -18.71 14.94 -11.51
C PRO A 52 -19.39 13.59 -11.74
N PRO A 53 -20.37 13.50 -12.65
CA PRO A 53 -20.98 12.24 -13.04
C PRO A 53 -20.06 11.51 -14.03
N ALA A 54 -18.81 11.23 -13.66
CA ALA A 54 -17.99 10.30 -14.42
C ALA A 54 -18.76 8.97 -14.46
N ARG A 55 -19.12 8.50 -15.65
CA ARG A 55 -19.74 7.18 -15.87
C ARG A 55 -18.61 6.17 -16.07
N GLY A 56 -18.73 4.98 -15.48
CA GLY A 56 -17.71 3.93 -15.60
C GLY A 56 -16.68 3.96 -14.49
N GLU A 57 -15.43 3.65 -14.82
CA GLU A 57 -14.30 3.69 -13.89
C GLU A 57 -13.94 5.16 -13.55
N LEU A 58 -13.44 5.37 -12.34
CA LEU A 58 -12.95 6.65 -11.85
C LEU A 58 -11.43 6.68 -11.98
N THR A 59 -10.85 7.86 -12.20
CA THR A 59 -9.43 8.08 -11.88
C THR A 59 -9.29 8.74 -10.51
N VAL A 60 -8.06 8.84 -10.00
CA VAL A 60 -7.79 9.62 -8.77
C VAL A 60 -8.09 11.12 -8.93
N GLU A 61 -8.17 11.64 -10.16
CA GLU A 61 -8.63 13.00 -10.46
C GLU A 61 -10.16 13.12 -10.43
N ASP A 62 -10.89 12.07 -10.79
CA ASP A 62 -12.37 12.04 -10.70
C ASP A 62 -12.85 11.90 -9.25
N LEU A 63 -12.04 11.26 -8.39
CA LEU A 63 -12.28 11.10 -6.96
C LEU A 63 -11.06 11.61 -6.15
N PRO A 64 -10.79 12.92 -6.12
CA PRO A 64 -9.58 13.45 -5.49
C PRO A 64 -9.58 13.22 -3.98
N ALA A 65 -8.39 13.17 -3.38
CA ALA A 65 -8.24 13.12 -1.92
C ALA A 65 -9.04 14.24 -1.24
N GLY A 66 -9.69 13.93 -0.12
CA GLY A 66 -10.65 14.80 0.56
C GLY A 66 -12.10 14.66 0.05
N SER A 67 -12.33 13.95 -1.06
CA SER A 67 -13.69 13.65 -1.52
C SER A 67 -14.42 12.70 -0.58
N SER A 68 -15.75 12.80 -0.54
CA SER A 68 -16.60 11.88 0.23
C SER A 68 -17.15 10.78 -0.67
N VAL A 69 -16.84 9.52 -0.36
CA VAL A 69 -17.40 8.36 -1.09
C VAL A 69 -18.92 8.29 -0.98
N ARG A 70 -19.50 8.90 0.07
CA ARG A 70 -20.95 8.97 0.28
C ARG A 70 -21.58 10.02 -0.64
N ALA A 71 -21.00 11.22 -0.68
CA ALA A 71 -21.48 12.29 -1.56
C ALA A 71 -21.32 11.93 -3.04
N CYS A 72 -20.19 11.31 -3.40
CA CYS A 72 -19.89 10.90 -4.77
C CYS A 72 -20.51 9.56 -5.18
N ARG A 73 -21.17 8.82 -4.26
CA ARG A 73 -21.64 7.44 -4.47
C ARG A 73 -20.54 6.54 -5.08
N ALA A 74 -19.33 6.64 -4.52
CA ALA A 74 -18.15 6.02 -5.09
C ALA A 74 -17.94 4.57 -4.64
N VAL A 75 -18.50 4.17 -3.48
CA VAL A 75 -18.34 2.81 -2.95
C VAL A 75 -18.77 1.77 -3.98
N GLY A 76 -17.91 0.77 -4.20
CA GLY A 76 -18.14 -0.30 -5.17
C GLY A 76 -17.80 0.05 -6.62
N ARG A 77 -17.41 1.29 -6.92
CA ARG A 77 -16.83 1.68 -8.21
C ARG A 77 -15.34 1.40 -8.21
N VAL A 78 -14.76 1.20 -9.40
CA VAL A 78 -13.30 1.10 -9.57
C VAL A 78 -12.71 2.51 -9.64
N VAL A 79 -11.62 2.74 -8.92
CA VAL A 79 -10.73 3.88 -9.13
C VAL A 79 -9.37 3.39 -9.61
N THR A 80 -8.78 4.08 -10.59
CA THR A 80 -7.51 3.72 -11.21
C THR A 80 -6.45 4.82 -11.05
N HIS A 81 -5.20 4.39 -11.05
CA HIS A 81 -4.01 5.24 -11.05
C HIS A 81 -2.85 4.47 -11.69
N ASP A 82 -2.18 5.07 -12.68
CA ASP A 82 -0.99 4.52 -13.33
C ASP A 82 -1.11 3.04 -13.75
N GLY A 83 -2.27 2.68 -14.32
CA GLY A 83 -2.56 1.33 -14.82
C GLY A 83 -3.02 0.34 -13.74
N ALA A 84 -2.87 0.66 -12.46
CA ALA A 84 -3.44 -0.12 -11.36
C ALA A 84 -4.87 0.34 -11.04
N GLY A 85 -5.65 -0.52 -10.39
CA GLY A 85 -7.02 -0.19 -10.01
C GLY A 85 -7.51 -0.95 -8.78
N LEU A 86 -8.50 -0.37 -8.12
CA LEU A 86 -9.13 -0.97 -6.94
C LEU A 86 -10.60 -0.58 -6.85
N VAL A 87 -11.42 -1.47 -6.30
CA VAL A 87 -12.80 -1.16 -5.95
C VAL A 87 -12.82 -0.32 -4.66
N VAL A 88 -13.42 0.87 -4.74
CA VAL A 88 -13.56 1.80 -3.61
C VAL A 88 -14.30 1.10 -2.46
N PRO A 89 -13.66 0.94 -1.29
CA PRO A 89 -14.26 0.20 -0.19
C PRO A 89 -15.28 1.07 0.57
N GLY A 90 -15.98 0.45 1.51
CA GLY A 90 -16.82 1.18 2.45
C GLY A 90 -16.00 2.04 3.44
N PRO A 91 -16.62 3.01 4.11
CA PRO A 91 -15.97 3.82 5.15
C PRO A 91 -15.36 2.98 6.28
N GLY A 92 -14.17 3.37 6.73
CA GLY A 92 -13.38 2.67 7.74
C GLY A 92 -12.48 1.55 7.21
N THR A 93 -12.27 1.50 5.89
CA THR A 93 -11.48 0.45 5.22
C THR A 93 -10.43 1.07 4.31
N THR A 94 -9.26 0.46 4.31
CA THR A 94 -8.15 0.73 3.41
C THR A 94 -7.98 -0.46 2.47
N VAL A 95 -7.72 -0.20 1.19
CA VAL A 95 -7.37 -1.23 0.19
C VAL A 95 -6.08 -0.83 -0.51
N SER A 96 -5.20 -1.79 -0.73
CA SER A 96 -3.95 -1.62 -1.49
C SER A 96 -3.86 -2.66 -2.60
N VAL A 97 -3.37 -2.22 -3.75
CA VAL A 97 -2.94 -3.08 -4.86
C VAL A 97 -1.42 -2.93 -4.98
N ASP A 98 -0.73 -4.06 -4.96
CA ASP A 98 0.73 -4.15 -5.05
C ASP A 98 1.06 -5.16 -6.17
N ALA A 99 1.66 -4.72 -7.29
CA ALA A 99 1.97 -5.58 -8.44
C ALA A 99 3.48 -5.75 -8.64
N LEU A 100 3.91 -7.01 -8.77
CA LEU A 100 5.28 -7.37 -9.08
C LEU A 100 5.49 -7.37 -10.59
N THR A 101 6.22 -6.39 -11.11
CA THR A 101 6.26 -6.13 -12.55
C THR A 101 7.50 -6.70 -13.22
N THR A 102 7.43 -6.91 -14.52
CA THR A 102 8.55 -7.49 -15.30
C THR A 102 9.68 -6.49 -15.56
N ASP A 103 9.42 -5.19 -15.43
CA ASP A 103 10.36 -4.11 -15.74
C ASP A 103 10.77 -3.27 -14.51
N GLY A 104 10.22 -3.60 -13.32
CA GLY A 104 10.47 -2.89 -12.07
C GLY A 104 9.80 -1.53 -11.96
N SER A 105 8.87 -1.22 -12.85
CA SER A 105 7.95 -0.11 -12.65
C SER A 105 7.05 -0.40 -11.44
N ALA A 106 6.91 0.59 -10.56
CA ALA A 106 5.99 0.47 -9.43
C ALA A 106 4.55 0.66 -9.95
N HIS A 107 3.77 -0.42 -9.92
CA HIS A 107 2.35 -0.42 -10.23
C HIS A 107 1.57 -0.78 -8.96
N GLY A 108 1.34 0.22 -8.11
CA GLY A 108 0.66 0.01 -6.86
C GLY A 108 0.21 1.32 -6.21
N PHE A 109 -0.91 1.27 -5.52
CA PHE A 109 -1.36 2.37 -4.67
C PHE A 109 -2.34 1.88 -3.62
N THR A 110 -2.50 2.71 -2.59
CA THR A 110 -3.42 2.50 -1.48
C THR A 110 -4.50 3.56 -1.51
N LEU A 111 -5.76 3.11 -1.39
CA LEU A 111 -6.92 3.94 -1.12
C LEU A 111 -7.41 3.67 0.30
N ALA A 112 -7.38 4.70 1.14
CA ALA A 112 -8.04 4.69 2.44
C ALA A 112 -9.34 5.50 2.40
N VAL A 113 -10.41 4.92 2.95
CA VAL A 113 -11.68 5.61 3.19
C VAL A 113 -11.88 5.74 4.69
N ALA A 114 -11.76 6.95 5.21
CA ALA A 114 -11.98 7.24 6.63
C ALA A 114 -13.42 6.94 7.06
N ALA A 115 -13.68 6.87 8.36
CA ALA A 115 -14.99 6.52 8.91
C ALA A 115 -16.12 7.48 8.49
N ASP A 116 -15.79 8.76 8.29
CA ASP A 116 -16.69 9.79 7.75
C ASP A 116 -16.94 9.65 6.24
N GLY A 117 -16.19 8.77 5.56
CA GLY A 117 -16.24 8.54 4.13
C GLY A 117 -15.23 9.37 3.32
N THR A 118 -14.32 10.09 3.98
CA THR A 118 -13.29 10.89 3.31
C THR A 118 -12.21 10.00 2.70
N VAL A 119 -11.85 10.28 1.44
CA VAL A 119 -10.84 9.56 0.67
C VAL A 119 -9.45 10.12 0.91
N SER A 120 -8.45 9.24 1.04
CA SER A 120 -7.03 9.57 0.94
C SER A 120 -6.28 8.49 0.18
N TYR A 121 -5.21 8.90 -0.52
CA TYR A 121 -4.36 8.00 -1.28
C TYR A 121 -2.93 7.98 -0.71
N ALA A 122 -2.29 6.83 -0.78
CA ALA A 122 -0.85 6.71 -0.68
C ALA A 122 -0.34 6.00 -1.93
N TYR A 123 0.68 6.57 -2.55
CA TYR A 123 1.27 6.05 -3.78
C TYR A 123 2.61 5.43 -3.44
N GLU A 124 2.95 4.35 -4.14
CA GLU A 124 4.35 3.94 -4.18
C GLU A 124 5.17 5.10 -4.78
N ALA A 125 6.33 5.40 -4.20
CA ALA A 125 7.09 6.56 -4.60
C ALA A 125 7.39 6.50 -6.10
N ALA A 126 6.79 7.42 -6.88
CA ALA A 126 6.89 7.44 -8.34
C ALA A 126 8.35 7.33 -8.78
N HIS A 127 8.70 6.19 -9.37
CA HIS A 127 10.03 5.99 -9.90
C HIS A 127 10.13 6.76 -11.22
N ALA A 128 10.95 7.81 -11.24
CA ALA A 128 11.46 8.32 -12.51
C ALA A 128 12.04 7.11 -13.25
N ARG A 129 11.42 6.73 -14.39
CA ARG A 129 11.77 5.59 -15.25
C ARG A 129 13.16 5.11 -14.87
N ALA A 130 13.24 3.98 -14.15
CA ALA A 130 14.49 3.47 -13.66
C ALA A 130 15.51 3.62 -14.78
N ARG A 131 16.55 4.45 -14.55
CA ARG A 131 17.76 4.24 -15.34
C ARG A 131 18.09 2.78 -15.07
N PRO A 132 18.38 1.97 -16.09
CA PRO A 132 18.74 0.58 -15.87
C PRO A 132 20.08 0.57 -15.13
N GLY A 133 20.04 0.77 -13.81
CA GLY A 133 21.04 0.28 -12.89
C GLY A 133 20.99 -1.22 -13.07
N ARG A 134 22.13 -1.81 -13.36
CA ARG A 134 22.16 -3.27 -13.42
C ARG A 134 21.93 -3.73 -11.99
N ARG A 135 21.21 -4.82 -11.80
CA ARG A 135 21.13 -5.51 -10.49
C ARG A 135 22.50 -5.66 -9.80
N ALA A 136 23.57 -5.76 -10.58
CA ALA A 136 24.96 -5.78 -10.12
C ALA A 136 25.43 -4.51 -9.38
N ASP A 137 24.76 -3.37 -9.58
CA ASP A 137 25.07 -2.09 -8.96
C ASP A 137 24.35 -1.90 -7.61
N ALA A 138 23.33 -2.72 -7.35
CA ALA A 138 22.58 -2.70 -6.10
C ALA A 138 23.43 -3.26 -4.94
N PRO A 139 23.26 -2.77 -3.70
CA PRO A 139 23.96 -3.33 -2.56
C PRO A 139 23.65 -4.82 -2.38
N ALA A 140 24.55 -5.55 -1.72
CA ALA A 140 24.29 -6.95 -1.37
C ALA A 140 23.12 -7.02 -0.37
N PRO A 141 22.25 -8.06 -0.43
CA PRO A 141 21.01 -8.13 0.37
C PRO A 141 21.23 -7.91 1.87
N CYS A 142 22.33 -8.45 2.41
CA CYS A 142 22.64 -8.37 3.84
C CYS A 142 23.27 -7.05 4.29
N THR A 143 23.68 -6.21 3.34
CA THR A 143 24.20 -4.87 3.60
C THR A 143 23.16 -3.78 3.30
N ASP A 144 22.18 -4.09 2.46
CA ASP A 144 21.10 -3.18 2.09
C ASP A 144 20.06 -3.06 3.21
N GLY A 145 19.92 -1.86 3.77
CA GLY A 145 18.98 -1.59 4.85
C GLY A 145 17.70 -0.87 4.40
N ALA A 146 17.50 -0.66 3.10
CA ALA A 146 16.32 0.06 2.61
C ALA A 146 15.06 -0.78 2.76
N TYR A 147 13.97 -0.16 3.19
CA TYR A 147 12.66 -0.80 3.25
C TYR A 147 11.55 0.23 3.25
N SER A 148 10.36 -0.21 2.85
CA SER A 148 9.10 0.52 2.96
C SER A 148 8.05 -0.39 3.56
N THR A 149 7.01 0.20 4.15
CA THR A 149 5.86 -0.54 4.69
C THR A 149 4.57 0.03 4.16
N ALA A 150 3.57 -0.81 3.93
CA ALA A 150 2.21 -0.40 3.60
C ALA A 150 1.39 0.01 4.84
N GLY A 151 2.01 0.09 6.02
CA GLY A 151 1.36 0.58 7.25
C GLY A 151 0.26 -0.35 7.80
N ARG A 152 0.21 -1.61 7.35
CA ARG A 152 -0.72 -2.64 7.82
C ARG A 152 0.02 -3.81 8.44
N LYS A 153 -0.63 -4.56 9.32
CA LYS A 153 -0.14 -5.85 9.81
C LYS A 153 -1.25 -6.79 10.24
N GLU A 154 -0.91 -8.06 10.27
CA GLU A 154 -1.65 -9.14 10.90
C GLU A 154 -1.55 -9.02 12.45
N TYR A 155 -2.66 -9.16 13.19
CA TYR A 155 -2.72 -9.01 14.67
C TYR A 155 -3.04 -10.31 15.43
N GLY A 156 -3.30 -11.41 14.72
CA GLY A 156 -3.79 -12.70 15.17
C GLY A 156 -3.18 -13.83 14.33
N THR A 157 -3.90 -14.32 13.32
CA THR A 157 -3.39 -15.28 12.31
C THR A 157 -3.95 -14.90 10.94
N TYR A 158 -3.09 -14.79 9.93
CA TYR A 158 -3.50 -14.72 8.53
C TYR A 158 -3.97 -16.11 8.06
N GLU A 159 -5.27 -16.26 7.92
CA GLU A 159 -5.88 -17.50 7.44
C GLU A 159 -6.13 -17.40 5.94
N TRP A 160 -5.68 -18.40 5.18
CA TRP A 160 -5.72 -18.34 3.73
C TRP A 160 -6.08 -19.68 3.09
N PHE A 161 -6.57 -19.61 1.86
CA PHE A 161 -6.97 -20.74 1.04
C PHE A 161 -6.16 -20.79 -0.26
N LEU A 162 -6.06 -21.99 -0.83
CA LEU A 162 -5.51 -22.21 -2.16
C LEU A 162 -6.66 -22.33 -3.17
N GLY A 163 -6.64 -21.55 -4.26
CA GLY A 163 -7.59 -21.71 -5.36
C GLY A 163 -7.52 -23.11 -5.97
N ASP A 164 -8.63 -23.64 -6.47
CA ASP A 164 -8.73 -24.99 -7.05
C ASP A 164 -8.46 -25.05 -8.57
N GLY A 165 -8.19 -23.89 -9.18
CA GLY A 165 -7.79 -23.77 -10.58
C GLY A 165 -6.37 -24.28 -10.89
N PRO A 166 -5.94 -24.21 -12.17
CA PRO A 166 -4.57 -24.55 -12.56
C PRO A 166 -3.54 -23.69 -11.84
N LEU A 167 -2.49 -24.31 -11.30
CA LEU A 167 -1.50 -23.64 -10.46
C LEU A 167 -0.19 -23.37 -11.21
N PRO A 168 0.63 -22.40 -10.75
CA PRO A 168 1.91 -22.08 -11.36
C PRO A 168 2.83 -23.30 -11.47
N ALA A 169 3.69 -23.29 -12.49
CA ALA A 169 4.62 -24.38 -12.81
C ALA A 169 3.94 -25.75 -13.06
N ARG A 170 2.62 -25.77 -13.29
CA ARG A 170 1.80 -26.99 -13.41
C ARG A 170 1.92 -27.91 -12.19
N LEU A 171 2.13 -27.32 -11.01
CA LEU A 171 2.19 -28.06 -9.76
C LEU A 171 0.83 -28.65 -9.40
N SER A 172 0.85 -29.80 -8.73
CA SER A 172 -0.33 -30.28 -8.01
C SER A 172 -0.69 -29.33 -6.86
N GLY A 173 -1.95 -29.36 -6.40
CA GLY A 173 -2.38 -28.56 -5.25
C GLY A 173 -1.53 -28.77 -3.99
N VAL A 174 -1.03 -29.99 -3.76
CA VAL A 174 -0.16 -30.30 -2.62
C VAL A 174 1.21 -29.63 -2.77
N GLN A 175 1.81 -29.68 -3.95
CA GLN A 175 3.12 -29.07 -4.21
C GLN A 175 3.04 -27.55 -4.16
N ALA A 176 2.02 -26.95 -4.78
CA ALA A 176 1.81 -25.51 -4.72
C ALA A 176 1.57 -25.03 -3.29
N ARG A 177 0.73 -25.75 -2.51
CA ARG A 177 0.54 -25.47 -1.08
C ARG A 177 1.87 -25.45 -0.34
N GLN A 178 2.74 -26.45 -0.56
CA GLN A 178 4.05 -26.52 0.11
C GLN A 178 4.93 -25.32 -0.25
N VAL A 179 4.93 -24.87 -1.51
CA VAL A 179 5.70 -23.69 -1.94
C VAL A 179 5.15 -22.43 -1.28
N PHE A 180 3.83 -22.23 -1.25
CA PHE A 180 3.22 -21.05 -0.64
C PHE A 180 3.33 -21.05 0.89
N GLU A 181 3.20 -22.20 1.55
CA GLU A 181 3.50 -22.33 2.98
C GLU A 181 4.97 -21.99 3.28
N ALA A 182 5.90 -22.40 2.41
CA ALA A 182 7.31 -22.05 2.56
C ALA A 182 7.57 -20.54 2.39
N ALA A 183 6.94 -19.90 1.40
CA ALA A 183 7.02 -18.45 1.18
C ALA A 183 6.48 -17.67 2.39
N VAL A 184 5.29 -18.03 2.87
CA VAL A 184 4.68 -17.43 4.06
C VAL A 184 5.53 -17.71 5.31
N ALA A 185 6.17 -18.87 5.42
CA ALA A 185 7.10 -19.19 6.49
C ALA A 185 8.41 -18.37 6.43
N THR A 186 8.87 -17.99 5.24
CA THR A 186 10.00 -17.06 5.09
C THR A 186 9.69 -15.73 5.74
N ILE A 187 8.48 -15.20 5.57
CA ILE A 187 8.03 -13.96 6.22
C ILE A 187 7.81 -14.16 7.72
N THR A 188 6.95 -15.10 8.09
CA THR A 188 6.49 -15.27 9.48
C THR A 188 7.56 -15.75 10.45
N ALA A 189 8.64 -16.38 9.96
CA ALA A 189 9.79 -16.78 10.77
C ALA A 189 11.06 -15.95 10.47
N GLY A 190 10.92 -14.86 9.71
CA GLY A 190 12.03 -13.97 9.36
C GLY A 190 13.23 -14.68 8.71
N ARG A 191 13.01 -15.67 7.84
CA ARG A 191 14.10 -16.50 7.27
C ARG A 191 14.98 -15.67 6.34
N ASN A 192 16.26 -15.59 6.67
CA ASN A 192 17.22 -14.75 5.97
C ASN A 192 18.61 -15.41 5.93
N ASP A 193 19.40 -15.08 4.92
CA ASP A 193 20.80 -15.52 4.80
C ASP A 193 21.79 -14.55 5.46
N CYS A 194 21.25 -13.55 6.16
CA CYS A 194 22.00 -12.43 6.73
C CYS A 194 22.33 -12.60 8.22
N GLY A 195 21.95 -13.73 8.82
CA GLY A 195 22.23 -14.08 10.22
C GLY A 195 21.36 -13.34 11.25
N TYR A 196 20.27 -12.69 10.84
CA TYR A 196 19.32 -12.13 11.79
C TYR A 196 18.48 -13.24 12.41
N GLY A 197 18.35 -13.23 13.74
CA GLY A 197 17.42 -14.12 14.44
C GLY A 197 15.95 -13.77 14.17
N ASP A 198 15.07 -14.74 14.36
CA ASP A 198 13.63 -14.52 14.28
C ASP A 198 13.15 -13.61 15.43
N ALA A 199 12.46 -12.54 15.05
CA ALA A 199 11.79 -11.62 15.96
C ALA A 199 10.39 -11.25 15.43
N VAL A 200 9.93 -11.90 14.37
CA VAL A 200 8.67 -11.58 13.70
C VAL A 200 7.57 -12.37 14.40
N THR A 201 6.58 -11.67 14.97
CA THR A 201 5.48 -12.34 15.68
C THR A 201 4.28 -12.66 14.79
N ALA A 202 4.40 -12.47 13.48
CA ALA A 202 3.36 -12.73 12.50
C ALA A 202 2.98 -14.21 12.50
N ARG A 203 1.71 -14.52 12.22
CA ARG A 203 1.23 -15.89 12.14
C ARG A 203 0.40 -16.09 10.90
N ALA A 204 0.45 -17.30 10.36
CA ALA A 204 -0.36 -17.70 9.23
C ALA A 204 -0.85 -19.14 9.39
N ARG A 205 -1.95 -19.45 8.72
CA ARG A 205 -2.50 -20.80 8.65
C ARG A 205 -3.18 -21.03 7.32
N TYR A 206 -2.70 -22.01 6.57
CA TYR A 206 -3.44 -22.60 5.46
C TYR A 206 -4.68 -23.31 6.02
N LEU A 207 -5.85 -23.03 5.43
CA LEU A 207 -7.11 -23.65 5.83
C LEU A 207 -7.46 -24.84 4.94
N SER A 208 -7.64 -24.62 3.64
CA SER A 208 -8.07 -25.63 2.67
C SER A 208 -7.90 -25.12 1.24
N THR A 209 -8.17 -25.97 0.25
CA THR A 209 -8.50 -25.52 -1.09
C THR A 209 -9.91 -24.90 -1.12
N THR A 210 -10.16 -24.01 -2.07
CA THR A 210 -11.46 -23.34 -2.28
C THR A 210 -11.75 -23.13 -3.76
N ALA A 211 -13.02 -23.05 -4.12
CA ALA A 211 -13.48 -22.62 -5.45
C ALA A 211 -13.65 -21.09 -5.57
N ALA A 212 -13.39 -20.37 -4.47
CA ALA A 212 -13.24 -18.92 -4.53
C ALA A 212 -11.90 -18.59 -5.20
N GLU A 213 -11.89 -17.48 -5.93
CA GLU A 213 -10.70 -16.97 -6.60
C GLU A 213 -10.24 -15.70 -5.88
N ALA A 214 -8.94 -15.43 -5.91
CA ALA A 214 -8.36 -14.16 -5.51
C ALA A 214 -9.13 -13.01 -6.18
N GLY A 215 -9.47 -11.99 -5.40
CA GLY A 215 -10.13 -10.76 -5.84
C GLY A 215 -9.23 -9.86 -6.69
N VAL A 216 -8.62 -10.42 -7.74
CA VAL A 216 -7.76 -9.76 -8.72
C VAL A 216 -8.30 -10.07 -10.11
N ASP A 217 -8.56 -9.04 -10.92
CA ASP A 217 -9.02 -9.23 -12.30
C ASP A 217 -7.88 -9.24 -13.34
N ARG A 218 -8.26 -9.46 -14.61
CA ARG A 218 -7.33 -9.53 -15.75
C ARG A 218 -6.59 -8.22 -16.06
N GLU A 219 -6.97 -7.12 -15.42
CA GLU A 219 -6.25 -5.85 -15.49
C GLU A 219 -5.36 -5.61 -14.26
N SER A 220 -5.08 -6.63 -13.45
CA SER A 220 -4.35 -6.51 -12.18
C SER A 220 -5.03 -5.58 -11.16
N ARG A 221 -6.37 -5.52 -11.14
CA ARG A 221 -7.11 -4.64 -10.22
C ARG A 221 -7.72 -5.40 -9.06
N CYS A 222 -7.72 -4.77 -7.88
CA CYS A 222 -8.40 -5.32 -6.71
C CYS A 222 -9.91 -5.20 -6.81
N LEU A 223 -10.58 -6.35 -6.75
CA LEU A 223 -12.03 -6.46 -6.73
C LEU A 223 -12.59 -6.13 -5.35
N ARG A 224 -13.88 -6.40 -5.14
CA ARG A 224 -14.51 -6.18 -3.85
C ARG A 224 -14.09 -7.30 -2.89
N ARG A 225 -13.60 -6.89 -1.72
CA ARG A 225 -13.39 -7.75 -0.56
C ARG A 225 -14.57 -8.71 -0.33
N ASP A 226 -14.32 -10.01 -0.27
CA ASP A 226 -15.36 -11.04 -0.17
C ASP A 226 -15.34 -11.82 1.17
N GLY A 227 -14.32 -11.59 2.00
CA GLY A 227 -14.15 -12.25 3.29
C GLY A 227 -13.21 -13.44 3.27
N VAL A 228 -12.61 -13.78 2.11
CA VAL A 228 -11.74 -14.94 1.91
C VAL A 228 -10.39 -14.44 1.42
N SER A 229 -9.30 -14.97 1.99
CA SER A 229 -7.94 -14.71 1.50
C SER A 229 -7.48 -15.88 0.64
N VAL A 230 -7.29 -15.65 -0.65
CA VAL A 230 -7.02 -16.70 -1.64
C VAL A 230 -5.68 -16.47 -2.32
N TRP A 231 -4.90 -17.54 -2.43
CA TRP A 231 -3.73 -17.63 -3.28
C TRP A 231 -4.07 -18.51 -4.48
N ASP A 232 -4.02 -17.97 -5.70
CA ASP A 232 -4.39 -18.69 -6.91
C ASP A 232 -3.55 -18.27 -8.12
N ALA A 233 -3.96 -18.71 -9.31
CA ALA A 233 -3.36 -18.27 -10.55
C ALA A 233 -4.41 -17.89 -11.58
N GLY A 234 -4.05 -17.01 -12.50
CA GLY A 234 -4.91 -16.64 -13.62
C GLY A 234 -4.25 -15.60 -14.52
N ASP A 235 -5.06 -14.98 -15.36
CA ASP A 235 -4.65 -13.86 -16.19
C ASP A 235 -4.77 -12.56 -15.38
N ILE A 236 -3.71 -11.75 -15.37
CA ILE A 236 -3.65 -10.41 -14.79
C ILE A 236 -2.99 -9.40 -15.75
N GLY A 237 -2.79 -9.79 -17.02
CA GLY A 237 -2.13 -9.01 -18.05
C GLY A 237 -0.59 -9.09 -18.01
N PRO A 238 0.09 -8.82 -19.15
CA PRO A 238 1.49 -9.19 -19.35
C PRO A 238 2.50 -8.30 -18.62
N GLY A 239 2.05 -7.25 -17.95
CA GLY A 239 2.92 -6.32 -17.21
C GLY A 239 3.34 -6.84 -15.83
N ALA A 240 2.53 -7.71 -15.23
CA ALA A 240 2.71 -8.20 -13.87
C ALA A 240 2.92 -9.73 -13.83
N VAL A 241 3.89 -10.15 -13.02
CA VAL A 241 4.18 -11.56 -12.71
C VAL A 241 3.23 -12.08 -11.64
N ALA A 242 2.91 -11.25 -10.66
CA ALA A 242 1.90 -11.51 -9.65
C ALA A 242 1.36 -10.18 -9.11
N THR A 243 0.18 -10.24 -8.49
CA THR A 243 -0.46 -9.09 -7.85
C THR A 243 -1.00 -9.51 -6.49
N THR A 244 -0.72 -8.70 -5.48
CA THR A 244 -1.31 -8.80 -4.14
C THR A 244 -2.32 -7.68 -3.93
N CYS A 245 -3.54 -8.07 -3.55
CA CYS A 245 -4.58 -7.18 -3.06
C CYS A 245 -4.73 -7.36 -1.56
N SER A 246 -4.87 -6.27 -0.82
CA SER A 246 -5.06 -6.35 0.61
C SER A 246 -6.08 -5.34 1.10
N TRP A 247 -6.86 -5.76 2.08
CA TRP A 247 -7.83 -4.92 2.78
C TRP A 247 -7.45 -4.85 4.24
N SER A 248 -7.51 -3.65 4.79
CA SER A 248 -7.20 -3.41 6.19
C SER A 248 -8.16 -2.38 6.80
N ARG A 249 -8.13 -2.26 8.12
CA ARG A 249 -8.88 -1.24 8.84
C ARG A 249 -7.99 -0.49 9.83
N PRO A 250 -8.23 0.81 10.05
CA PRO A 250 -7.47 1.59 11.02
C PRO A 250 -7.50 1.00 12.43
N VAL A 251 -6.34 1.03 13.08
CA VAL A 251 -6.17 0.75 14.51
C VAL A 251 -5.55 1.97 15.18
N HIS A 252 -6.09 2.37 16.33
CA HIS A 252 -5.58 3.54 17.03
C HIS A 252 -4.16 3.28 17.58
N GLY A 253 -3.19 4.09 17.17
CA GLY A 253 -1.84 4.09 17.71
C GLY A 253 -0.92 2.98 17.20
N GLY A 254 -1.27 2.33 16.09
CA GLY A 254 -0.42 1.31 15.46
C GLY A 254 -0.77 1.11 13.99
N PRO A 255 -0.11 0.15 13.31
CA PRO A 255 -0.42 -0.21 11.93
C PRO A 255 -1.87 -0.68 11.78
N ASP A 256 -2.46 -0.45 10.62
CA ASP A 256 -3.79 -0.92 10.26
C ASP A 256 -3.87 -2.44 10.40
N ARG A 257 -5.03 -2.95 10.82
CA ARG A 257 -5.26 -4.40 10.93
C ARG A 257 -5.57 -4.97 9.56
N LEU A 258 -4.77 -5.92 9.10
CA LEU A 258 -5.09 -6.76 7.94
C LEU A 258 -6.42 -7.49 8.17
N LEU A 259 -7.32 -7.37 7.20
CA LEU A 259 -8.61 -8.06 7.16
C LEU A 259 -8.61 -9.25 6.22
N GLU A 260 -7.91 -9.10 5.09
CA GLU A 260 -7.94 -10.02 3.95
C GLU A 260 -6.77 -9.68 3.03
N ALA A 261 -6.17 -10.70 2.42
CA ALA A 261 -5.26 -10.49 1.31
C ALA A 261 -5.38 -11.62 0.29
N ASP A 262 -5.41 -11.23 -0.96
CA ASP A 262 -5.52 -12.10 -2.13
C ASP A 262 -4.26 -11.97 -2.98
N VAL A 263 -3.78 -13.09 -3.49
CA VAL A 263 -2.56 -13.17 -4.29
C VAL A 263 -2.84 -13.96 -5.55
N ARG A 264 -2.61 -13.34 -6.71
CA ARG A 264 -2.79 -13.98 -8.02
C ARG A 264 -1.50 -14.01 -8.80
N PHE A 265 -1.10 -15.21 -9.24
CA PHE A 265 0.09 -15.42 -10.06
C PHE A 265 -0.28 -15.48 -11.55
N ASN A 266 0.46 -14.77 -12.41
CA ASN A 266 0.15 -14.67 -13.84
C ASN A 266 0.61 -15.88 -14.65
N THR A 267 -0.13 -16.98 -14.62
CA THR A 267 0.20 -18.17 -15.40
C THR A 267 -0.20 -18.07 -16.87
N HIS A 268 -0.91 -17.02 -17.26
CA HIS A 268 -1.31 -16.80 -18.65
C HIS A 268 -0.13 -16.30 -19.50
N ASP A 269 0.57 -15.27 -19.01
CA ASP A 269 1.64 -14.61 -19.79
C ASP A 269 3.06 -15.05 -19.38
N HIS A 270 3.20 -15.67 -18.20
CA HIS A 270 4.51 -15.97 -17.63
C HIS A 270 4.64 -17.44 -17.22
N ALA A 271 5.83 -17.99 -17.52
CA ALA A 271 6.20 -19.33 -17.08
C ALA A 271 6.74 -19.28 -15.65
N PHE A 272 6.41 -20.30 -14.86
CA PHE A 272 6.94 -20.49 -13.51
C PHE A 272 7.67 -21.82 -13.39
N THR A 273 8.60 -21.90 -12.46
CA THR A 273 9.31 -23.12 -12.04
C THR A 273 9.50 -23.13 -10.53
N ASP A 274 9.49 -24.31 -9.90
CA ASP A 274 9.88 -24.50 -8.49
C ASP A 274 11.35 -24.96 -8.34
N HIS A 275 12.00 -25.27 -9.45
CA HIS A 275 13.37 -25.76 -9.53
C HIS A 275 14.13 -25.07 -10.67
N PRO A 276 14.48 -23.77 -10.52
CA PRO A 276 15.34 -23.12 -11.50
C PRO A 276 16.72 -23.81 -11.50
N SER A 277 17.04 -24.47 -12.61
CA SER A 277 18.35 -25.09 -12.87
C SER A 277 19.13 -24.27 -13.90
N GLY A 278 20.37 -24.67 -14.20
CA GLY A 278 21.23 -23.97 -15.17
C GLY A 278 20.66 -23.85 -16.59
N ASP A 279 19.65 -24.67 -16.94
CA ASP A 279 18.94 -24.63 -18.22
C ASP A 279 17.64 -23.82 -18.16
N CYS A 280 17.38 -23.10 -17.06
CA CYS A 280 16.20 -22.24 -16.94
C CYS A 280 16.22 -21.15 -18.02
N THR A 281 15.14 -21.08 -18.79
CA THR A 281 14.96 -20.08 -19.85
C THR A 281 13.65 -19.33 -19.62
N GLY A 282 13.75 -18.13 -19.04
CA GLY A 282 12.62 -17.19 -18.94
C GLY A 282 11.50 -17.57 -17.97
N ALA A 283 11.68 -18.56 -17.10
CA ALA A 283 10.70 -18.92 -16.07
C ALA A 283 11.00 -18.23 -14.74
N TYR A 284 9.98 -17.71 -14.06
CA TYR A 284 10.09 -17.15 -12.72
C TYR A 284 10.13 -18.25 -11.67
N ASP A 285 10.99 -18.07 -10.67
CA ASP A 285 11.02 -18.95 -9.51
C ASP A 285 9.77 -18.71 -8.64
N LEU A 286 8.93 -19.74 -8.50
CA LEU A 286 7.65 -19.63 -7.82
C LEU A 286 7.83 -19.27 -6.34
N LEU A 287 8.82 -19.84 -5.66
CA LEU A 287 9.08 -19.54 -4.25
C LEU A 287 9.55 -18.09 -4.06
N SER A 288 10.39 -17.57 -4.95
CA SER A 288 10.83 -16.16 -4.94
C SER A 288 9.66 -15.21 -5.10
N VAL A 289 8.82 -15.41 -6.14
CA VAL A 289 7.63 -14.58 -6.37
C VAL A 289 6.67 -14.70 -5.19
N ALA A 290 6.37 -15.91 -4.73
CA ALA A 290 5.48 -16.12 -3.58
C ALA A 290 5.99 -15.46 -2.30
N THR A 291 7.31 -15.43 -2.07
CA THR A 291 7.91 -14.78 -0.90
C THR A 291 7.76 -13.26 -0.98
N HIS A 292 7.94 -12.69 -2.18
CA HIS A 292 7.67 -11.28 -2.44
C HIS A 292 6.20 -10.92 -2.15
N GLU A 293 5.26 -11.66 -2.73
CA GLU A 293 3.82 -11.43 -2.50
C GLU A 293 3.44 -11.63 -1.03
N ALA A 294 4.03 -12.62 -0.35
CA ALA A 294 3.85 -12.79 1.09
C ALA A 294 4.32 -11.55 1.85
N GLY A 295 5.41 -10.91 1.44
CA GLY A 295 5.86 -9.64 2.01
C GLY A 295 4.77 -8.57 1.99
N HIS A 296 4.07 -8.42 0.86
CA HIS A 296 2.90 -7.53 0.77
C HIS A 296 1.76 -7.95 1.70
N VAL A 297 1.42 -9.24 1.76
CA VAL A 297 0.39 -9.74 2.71
C VAL A 297 0.69 -9.28 4.14
N PHE A 298 1.94 -9.36 4.58
CA PHE A 298 2.37 -8.98 5.92
C PHE A 298 2.82 -7.51 6.05
N GLY A 299 2.51 -6.68 5.06
CA GLY A 299 2.58 -5.22 5.18
C GLY A 299 3.89 -4.57 4.74
N LEU A 300 4.80 -5.31 4.11
CA LEU A 300 5.92 -4.70 3.40
C LEU A 300 5.43 -4.02 2.11
N ALA A 301 6.08 -2.93 1.75
CA ALA A 301 5.92 -2.27 0.46
C ALA A 301 7.24 -2.35 -0.31
N HIS A 302 7.24 -1.97 -1.59
CA HIS A 302 8.44 -2.03 -2.41
C HIS A 302 9.61 -1.21 -1.82
N ALA A 303 10.82 -1.79 -1.83
CA ALA A 303 12.05 -1.13 -1.40
C ALA A 303 12.47 0.02 -2.33
N GLY A 304 12.02 0.00 -3.59
CA GLY A 304 12.28 1.01 -4.61
C GLY A 304 13.55 0.77 -5.45
N SER A 305 13.80 1.66 -6.40
CA SER A 305 14.96 1.58 -7.31
C SER A 305 16.31 1.64 -6.59
N GLY A 306 17.30 0.87 -7.05
CA GLY A 306 18.63 0.79 -6.42
C GLY A 306 18.75 -0.28 -5.32
N HIS A 307 17.68 -1.04 -5.11
CA HIS A 307 17.56 -2.10 -4.11
C HIS A 307 17.19 -3.45 -4.76
N GLU A 308 17.66 -3.68 -5.99
CA GLU A 308 17.29 -4.81 -6.86
C GLU A 308 17.61 -6.19 -6.29
N ASN A 309 18.43 -6.27 -5.24
CA ASN A 309 18.79 -7.52 -4.58
C ASN A 309 17.95 -7.81 -3.31
N LEU A 310 17.05 -6.91 -2.91
CA LEU A 310 16.11 -7.16 -1.80
C LEU A 310 14.90 -7.96 -2.28
N THR A 311 14.30 -8.73 -1.37
CA THR A 311 13.10 -9.53 -1.66
C THR A 311 11.96 -8.64 -2.13
N MET A 312 11.77 -7.48 -1.50
CA MET A 312 10.70 -6.51 -1.82
C MET A 312 11.09 -5.52 -2.93
N TYR A 313 12.02 -5.84 -3.83
CA TYR A 313 12.19 -5.04 -5.04
C TYR A 313 10.99 -5.22 -5.99
N ALA A 314 10.54 -4.15 -6.65
CA ALA A 314 9.31 -4.13 -7.47
C ALA A 314 9.35 -4.98 -8.76
N SER A 315 10.39 -5.79 -8.95
CA SER A 315 10.51 -6.71 -10.06
C SER A 315 11.03 -8.07 -9.62
N SER A 316 10.55 -9.11 -10.30
CA SER A 316 11.16 -10.44 -10.23
C SER A 316 12.08 -10.65 -11.41
N PHE A 317 13.13 -11.43 -11.19
CA PHE A 317 14.07 -11.80 -12.25
C PHE A 317 13.85 -13.26 -12.63
N ALA A 318 13.58 -13.51 -13.91
CA ALA A 318 13.49 -14.87 -14.42
C ALA A 318 14.76 -15.66 -14.10
N CYS A 319 14.60 -16.93 -13.73
CA CYS A 319 15.67 -17.85 -13.37
C CYS A 319 16.53 -17.43 -12.17
N SER A 320 16.01 -16.55 -11.31
CA SER A 320 16.66 -16.10 -10.09
C SER A 320 15.99 -16.69 -8.86
N THR A 321 16.78 -17.03 -7.83
CA THR A 321 16.28 -17.53 -6.53
C THR A 321 16.48 -16.55 -5.38
N ASP A 322 17.01 -15.36 -5.64
CA ASP A 322 17.49 -14.46 -4.59
C ASP A 322 16.38 -13.95 -3.66
N ALA A 323 15.13 -13.93 -4.10
CA ALA A 323 13.99 -13.54 -3.25
C ALA A 323 13.37 -14.73 -2.48
N ARG A 324 13.99 -15.93 -2.48
CA ARG A 324 13.55 -17.06 -1.62
C ARG A 324 13.80 -16.80 -0.13
N THR A 325 14.73 -15.91 0.20
CA THR A 325 15.10 -15.51 1.56
C THR A 325 15.06 -14.00 1.69
N LEU A 326 15.00 -13.50 2.92
CA LEU A 326 14.91 -12.07 3.21
C LEU A 326 16.29 -11.39 3.22
N GLY A 327 16.36 -10.21 2.63
CA GLY A 327 17.47 -9.27 2.82
C GLY A 327 17.36 -8.53 4.15
N LYS A 328 18.39 -7.72 4.46
CA LYS A 328 18.43 -6.93 5.70
C LYS A 328 17.27 -5.93 5.75
N GLY A 329 17.01 -5.21 4.65
CA GLY A 329 15.88 -4.28 4.53
C GLY A 329 14.54 -4.95 4.83
N ASP A 330 14.27 -6.10 4.22
CA ASP A 330 13.02 -6.83 4.39
C ASP A 330 12.82 -7.26 5.86
N VAL A 331 13.87 -7.76 6.52
CA VAL A 331 13.85 -8.10 7.96
C VAL A 331 13.58 -6.87 8.84
N LEU A 332 14.21 -5.73 8.54
CA LEU A 332 13.99 -4.48 9.29
C LEU A 332 12.55 -3.96 9.11
N GLY A 333 12.00 -4.07 7.90
CA GLY A 333 10.61 -3.75 7.60
C GLY A 333 9.65 -4.57 8.44
N LEU A 334 9.81 -5.89 8.48
CA LEU A 334 8.96 -6.78 9.28
C LEU A 334 9.04 -6.45 10.77
N ARG A 335 10.25 -6.24 11.31
CA ARG A 335 10.45 -5.87 12.72
C ARG A 335 9.91 -4.48 13.07
N SER A 336 9.73 -3.60 12.09
CA SER A 336 9.08 -2.31 12.33
C SER A 336 7.57 -2.44 12.50
N LEU A 337 6.98 -3.53 11.99
CA LEU A 337 5.55 -3.84 12.10
C LEU A 337 5.25 -4.76 13.28
N TYR A 338 6.05 -5.81 13.50
CA TYR A 338 5.82 -6.90 14.46
C TYR A 338 6.71 -6.81 15.69
#